data_AF-A0A1B5L4K5-F1
#
_entry.id   AF-A0A1B5L4K5-F1
#
_cell.length_a   1.000
_cell.length_b   1.000
_cell.length_c   1.000
_cell.angle_alpha   90.00
_cell.angle_beta   90.00
_cell.angle_gamma   90.00
#
_symmetry.space_group_name_H-M   'P 1'
#
loop_
_entity.id
_entity.type
_entity.pdbx_description
1 polymer ?
#
loop_
_entity_poly.entity_id
_entity_poly.type
_entity_poly.pdbx_seq_one_letter_code
_entity_poly.pdbx_strand_id
1 'polypeptide(L)'
;MPRKFFESESVLLKTLKKDNETLSNINNHFLDIYQRFRIHMVHENHKTDIKGTKITIVDANSASPQLPGVTYYGVEATHSQMCKFASANAPGFRALSTDIRQWVRDAPAFISMRWEAEEQEKASRMRNEVHERISPFVSLGSNPSLSQDGTDSCNRRQLLVAKRQ
;
A
#
# COMPACT_ATOMS: atom_id res chain seq x y z
N MET A 1 -9.83 39.47 -28.70
CA MET A 1 -10.15 38.45 -27.68
C MET A 1 -9.08 37.35 -27.73
N PRO A 2 -8.17 37.20 -26.74
CA PRO A 2 -7.11 36.20 -26.85
C PRO A 2 -7.57 34.83 -26.33
N ARG A 3 -7.43 33.81 -27.19
CA ARG A 3 -7.63 32.38 -26.90
C ARG A 3 -6.42 31.86 -26.11
N LYS A 4 -6.52 31.68 -24.80
CA LYS A 4 -5.47 31.07 -23.96
C LYS A 4 -6.04 30.08 -22.92
N PHE A 5 -6.83 29.11 -23.37
CA PHE A 5 -7.30 28.00 -22.51
C PHE A 5 -7.05 26.60 -23.11
N PHE A 6 -6.31 26.48 -24.21
CA PHE A 6 -6.21 25.23 -24.97
C PHE A 6 -4.83 24.54 -24.96
N GLU A 7 -3.80 25.11 -24.32
CA GLU A 7 -2.45 24.52 -24.34
C GLU A 7 -2.17 23.54 -23.19
N SER A 8 -2.91 23.61 -22.08
CA SER A 8 -2.72 22.72 -20.91
C SER A 8 -3.42 21.37 -21.02
N GLU A 9 -4.34 21.18 -21.97
CA GLU A 9 -5.08 19.91 -22.12
C GLU A 9 -4.29 18.84 -22.89
N SER A 10 -3.32 19.20 -23.73
CA SER A 10 -2.71 18.23 -24.66
C SER A 10 -1.83 17.18 -23.97
N VAL A 11 -1.19 17.53 -22.85
CA VAL A 11 -0.37 16.60 -22.06
C VAL A 11 -1.26 15.67 -21.24
N LEU A 12 -2.26 16.20 -20.55
CA LEU A 12 -3.21 15.41 -19.76
C LEU A 12 -4.05 14.47 -20.65
N LEU A 13 -4.53 14.95 -21.80
CA LEU A 13 -5.26 14.14 -22.76
C LEU A 13 -4.38 13.09 -23.45
N LYS A 14 -3.09 13.37 -23.69
CA LYS A 14 -2.12 12.35 -24.14
C LYS A 14 -1.86 11.31 -23.06
N THR A 15 -1.74 11.75 -21.81
CA THR A 15 -1.51 10.84 -20.68
C THR A 15 -2.70 9.95 -20.44
N LEU A 16 -3.93 10.44 -20.61
CA LEU A 16 -5.20 9.72 -20.46
C LEU A 16 -5.59 8.83 -21.65
N LYS A 17 -4.78 8.75 -22.72
CA LYS A 17 -5.05 7.84 -23.83
C LYS A 17 -4.80 6.39 -23.41
N LYS A 18 -5.75 5.52 -23.79
CA LYS A 18 -5.92 4.10 -23.46
C LYS A 18 -4.67 3.21 -23.61
N ASP A 19 -3.65 3.64 -24.36
CA ASP A 19 -2.46 2.86 -24.69
C ASP A 19 -1.14 3.56 -24.27
N ASN A 20 -1.18 4.39 -23.22
CA ASN A 20 0.05 4.98 -22.69
C ASN A 20 0.75 3.98 -21.75
N GLU A 21 1.95 3.56 -22.12
CA GLU A 21 2.87 2.77 -21.28
C GLU A 21 3.02 3.37 -19.87
N THR A 22 2.99 4.70 -19.76
CA THR A 22 3.04 5.42 -18.49
C THR A 22 1.81 5.12 -17.61
N LEU A 23 0.61 5.09 -18.18
CA LEU A 23 -0.61 4.73 -17.43
C LEU A 23 -0.61 3.26 -17.02
N SER A 24 -0.12 2.38 -17.89
CA SER A 24 0.02 0.95 -17.59
C SER A 24 0.98 0.73 -16.42
N ASN A 25 2.14 1.40 -16.43
CA ASN A 25 3.11 1.34 -15.34
C ASN A 25 2.56 1.94 -14.03
N ILE A 26 1.85 3.06 -14.09
CA ILE A 26 1.19 3.64 -12.92
C ILE A 26 0.15 2.67 -12.33
N ASN A 27 -0.64 2.02 -13.18
CA ASN A 27 -1.63 1.05 -12.72
C ASN A 27 -0.96 -0.16 -12.05
N ASN A 28 0.15 -0.65 -12.59
CA ASN A 28 0.92 -1.75 -11.98
C ASN A 28 1.50 -1.35 -10.62
N HIS A 29 2.09 -0.16 -10.50
CA HIS A 29 2.59 0.33 -9.22
C HIS A 29 1.48 0.52 -8.18
N PHE A 30 0.28 0.92 -8.60
CA PHE A 30 -0.88 0.99 -7.70
C PHE A 30 -1.25 -0.40 -7.17
N LEU A 31 -1.22 -1.43 -8.01
CA LEU A 31 -1.51 -2.81 -7.61
C LEU A 31 -0.51 -3.38 -6.59
N ASP A 32 0.73 -2.88 -6.58
CA ASP A 32 1.73 -3.32 -5.60
C ASP A 32 1.48 -2.73 -4.20
N ILE A 33 0.87 -1.54 -4.13
CA ILE A 33 0.75 -0.80 -2.87
C ILE A 33 -0.67 -0.75 -2.32
N TYR A 34 -1.72 -0.99 -3.13
CA TYR A 34 -3.11 -0.78 -2.72
C TYR A 34 -3.49 -1.61 -1.49
N GLN A 35 -2.95 -2.82 -1.33
CA GLN A 35 -3.20 -3.68 -0.18
C GLN A 35 -2.73 -3.08 1.15
N ARG A 36 -1.81 -2.11 1.08
CA ARG A 36 -1.35 -1.37 2.25
C ARG A 36 -2.32 -0.27 2.65
N PHE A 37 -3.36 0.01 1.88
CA PHE A 37 -4.31 1.08 2.15
C PHE A 37 -5.72 0.53 2.35
N ARG A 38 -6.49 1.21 3.21
CA ARG A 38 -7.94 1.01 3.25
C ARG A 38 -8.54 1.89 2.17
N ILE A 39 -9.17 1.26 1.17
CA ILE A 39 -9.64 1.95 -0.03
C ILE A 39 -11.15 1.73 -0.17
N HIS A 40 -11.88 2.83 -0.28
CA HIS A 40 -13.30 2.83 -0.63
C HIS A 40 -13.43 3.45 -2.03
N MET A 41 -13.98 2.70 -2.98
CA MET A 41 -14.23 3.14 -4.37
C MET A 41 -15.67 3.59 -4.50
N VAL A 42 -15.86 4.83 -4.95
CA VAL A 42 -17.17 5.47 -4.99
C VAL A 42 -17.46 5.96 -6.41
N HIS A 43 -18.63 5.59 -6.94
CA HIS A 43 -19.05 6.01 -8.28
C HIS A 43 -20.44 6.67 -8.28
N GLU A 44 -20.71 7.46 -9.32
CA GLU A 44 -22.02 8.03 -9.58
C GLU A 44 -23.01 6.95 -10.03
N ASN A 45 -24.27 7.05 -9.60
CA ASN A 45 -25.35 6.16 -10.09
C ASN A 45 -26.27 6.87 -11.09
N HIS A 46 -26.25 8.21 -11.15
CA HIS A 46 -27.08 9.00 -12.07
C HIS A 46 -26.25 9.69 -13.14
N LYS A 47 -26.76 9.68 -14.38
CA LYS A 47 -26.16 10.41 -15.48
C LYS A 47 -26.25 11.91 -15.25
N THR A 48 -25.14 12.61 -15.46
CA THR A 48 -25.07 14.06 -15.41
C THR A 48 -25.65 14.64 -16.71
N ASP A 49 -26.54 15.62 -16.57
CA ASP A 49 -27.08 16.36 -17.73
C ASP A 49 -26.10 17.46 -18.14
N ILE A 50 -25.52 17.31 -19.33
CA ILE A 50 -24.69 18.34 -19.96
C ILE A 50 -25.42 18.82 -21.21
N LYS A 51 -25.98 20.04 -21.14
CA LYS A 51 -26.63 20.73 -22.26
C LYS A 51 -27.74 19.89 -22.94
N GLY A 52 -28.53 19.15 -22.17
CA GLY A 52 -29.63 18.32 -22.66
C GLY A 52 -29.24 16.88 -22.98
N THR A 53 -27.95 16.53 -22.90
CA THR A 53 -27.46 15.16 -23.06
C THR A 53 -27.12 14.58 -21.70
N LYS A 54 -27.81 13.51 -21.30
CA LYS A 54 -27.50 12.75 -20.08
C LYS A 54 -26.35 11.78 -20.35
N ILE A 55 -25.19 12.07 -19.79
CA ILE A 55 -24.01 11.20 -19.89
C ILE A 55 -23.51 10.81 -18.50
N THR A 56 -22.99 9.59 -18.39
CA THR A 56 -22.15 9.23 -17.24
C THR A 56 -20.78 9.86 -17.48
N ILE A 57 -20.29 10.64 -16.53
CA ILE A 57 -19.01 11.35 -16.63
C ILE A 57 -17.86 10.35 -16.48
N VAL A 58 -17.99 9.43 -15.52
CA VAL A 58 -16.97 8.40 -15.25
C VAL A 58 -17.62 7.03 -15.32
N ASP A 59 -17.11 6.18 -16.22
CA ASP A 59 -17.59 4.80 -16.32
C ASP A 59 -17.36 4.03 -15.00
N ALA A 60 -18.31 3.17 -14.63
CA ALA A 60 -18.25 2.42 -13.38
C ALA A 60 -17.01 1.51 -13.32
N ASN A 61 -16.58 0.92 -14.43
CA ASN A 61 -15.37 0.09 -14.45
C ASN A 61 -14.10 0.90 -14.21
N SER A 62 -14.11 2.18 -14.61
CA SER A 62 -13.00 3.10 -14.37
C SER A 62 -13.00 3.64 -12.94
N ALA A 63 -14.18 3.90 -12.36
CA ALA A 63 -14.32 4.42 -11.00
C ALA A 63 -14.19 3.33 -9.92
N SER A 64 -14.49 2.09 -10.27
CA SER A 64 -14.49 0.93 -9.38
C SER A 64 -13.95 -0.32 -10.09
N PRO A 65 -12.63 -0.37 -10.38
CA PRO A 65 -12.02 -1.60 -10.87
C PRO A 65 -12.18 -2.70 -9.80
N GLN A 66 -12.43 -3.93 -10.23
CA GLN A 66 -12.61 -5.09 -9.35
C GLN A 66 -11.28 -5.47 -8.70
N LEU A 67 -11.17 -5.22 -7.39
CA LEU A 67 -9.98 -5.42 -6.57
C LEU A 67 -10.40 -6.06 -5.24
N PRO A 68 -9.67 -7.07 -4.74
CA PRO A 68 -9.99 -7.70 -3.48
C PRO A 68 -9.72 -6.76 -2.29
N GLY A 69 -10.52 -6.85 -1.24
CA GLY A 69 -10.31 -6.07 0.00
C GLY A 69 -10.67 -4.58 -0.10
N VAL A 70 -11.26 -4.16 -1.21
CA VAL A 70 -11.77 -2.80 -1.43
C VAL A 70 -13.27 -2.75 -1.16
N THR A 71 -13.75 -1.64 -0.58
CA THR A 71 -15.20 -1.44 -0.38
C THR A 71 -15.77 -0.59 -1.50
N TYR A 72 -16.92 -1.00 -2.05
CA TYR A 72 -17.55 -0.35 -3.19
C TYR A 72 -18.85 0.34 -2.79
N TYR A 73 -19.04 1.57 -3.27
CA TYR A 73 -20.25 2.34 -3.04
C TYR A 73 -20.75 3.04 -4.31
N GLY A 74 -22.03 2.87 -4.60
CA GLY A 74 -22.75 3.72 -5.55
C GLY A 74 -23.44 4.84 -4.77
N VAL A 75 -23.24 6.09 -5.19
CA VAL A 75 -23.97 7.24 -4.63
C VAL A 75 -25.12 7.58 -5.56
N GLU A 76 -26.34 7.65 -5.01
CA GLU A 76 -27.58 8.08 -5.70
C GLU A 76 -27.54 9.58 -6.03
N ALA A 77 -26.57 9.98 -6.86
CA ALA A 77 -26.32 11.34 -7.29
C ALA A 77 -25.58 11.34 -8.63
N THR A 78 -25.60 12.49 -9.30
CA THR A 78 -24.77 12.77 -10.48
C THR A 78 -23.34 13.09 -10.05
N HIS A 79 -22.37 13.00 -10.97
CA HIS A 79 -20.96 13.36 -10.71
C HIS A 79 -20.81 14.73 -10.03
N SER A 80 -21.61 15.72 -10.46
CA SER A 80 -21.60 17.08 -9.92
C SER A 80 -22.24 17.25 -8.54
N GLN A 81 -22.98 16.23 -8.07
CA GLN A 81 -23.76 16.26 -6.83
C GLN A 81 -23.34 15.19 -5.82
N MET A 82 -22.53 14.19 -6.19
CA MET A 82 -22.16 13.09 -5.28
C MET A 82 -21.38 13.53 -4.03
N CYS A 83 -20.75 14.71 -4.08
CA CYS A 83 -20.08 15.34 -2.94
C CYS A 83 -20.89 16.47 -2.30
N LYS A 84 -22.12 16.72 -2.76
CA LYS A 84 -23.00 17.80 -2.28
C LYS A 84 -24.22 17.20 -1.63
N PHE A 85 -24.22 17.22 -0.30
CA PHE A 85 -25.29 16.63 0.48
C PHE A 85 -26.29 17.70 0.91
N ALA A 86 -27.57 17.40 0.78
CA ALA A 86 -28.65 18.31 1.19
C ALA A 86 -28.63 18.58 2.70
N SER A 87 -28.19 17.62 3.52
CA SER A 87 -28.04 17.77 4.97
C SER A 87 -27.10 16.72 5.55
N ALA A 88 -26.71 16.89 6.83
CA ALA A 88 -25.97 15.88 7.59
C ALA A 88 -26.76 14.58 7.82
N ASN A 89 -28.07 14.58 7.55
CA ASN A 89 -28.92 13.39 7.65
C ASN A 89 -29.07 12.66 6.31
N ALA A 90 -28.53 13.21 5.21
CA ALA A 90 -28.55 12.54 3.92
C ALA A 90 -27.82 11.18 4.02
N PRO A 91 -28.36 10.09 3.44
CA PRO A 91 -27.75 8.76 3.51
C PRO A 91 -26.30 8.74 3.02
N GLY A 92 -26.02 9.38 1.87
CA GLY A 92 -24.66 9.47 1.32
C GLY A 92 -23.67 10.21 2.24
N PHE A 93 -24.12 11.28 2.90
CA PHE A 93 -23.29 11.98 3.87
C PHE A 93 -23.00 11.10 5.09
N ARG A 94 -24.03 10.44 5.63
CA ARG A 94 -23.88 9.57 6.82
C ARG A 94 -22.93 8.41 6.54
N ALA A 95 -23.04 7.76 5.40
CA ALA A 95 -22.14 6.68 5.01
C ALA A 95 -20.68 7.15 4.96
N LEU A 96 -20.40 8.18 4.16
CA LEU A 96 -19.04 8.68 3.96
C LEU A 96 -18.45 9.29 5.24
N SER A 97 -19.22 10.09 5.97
CA SER A 97 -18.74 10.71 7.21
C SER A 97 -18.48 9.69 8.31
N THR A 98 -19.26 8.61 8.38
CA THR A 98 -19.02 7.53 9.35
C THR A 98 -17.72 6.82 9.04
N ASP A 99 -17.49 6.46 7.77
CA ASP A 99 -16.26 5.79 7.33
C ASP A 99 -15.03 6.65 7.58
N ILE A 100 -15.05 7.93 7.17
CA ILE A 100 -13.93 8.86 7.38
C ILE A 100 -13.64 9.05 8.87
N ARG A 101 -14.68 9.23 9.70
CA ARG A 101 -14.49 9.37 11.16
C ARG A 101 -13.88 8.11 11.76
N GLN A 102 -14.29 6.93 11.27
CA GLN A 102 -13.72 5.68 11.72
C GLN A 102 -12.24 5.57 11.32
N TRP A 103 -11.90 5.95 10.09
CA TRP A 103 -10.50 5.98 9.65
C TRP A 103 -9.64 6.89 10.51
N VAL A 104 -10.13 8.08 10.86
CA VAL A 104 -9.41 9.02 11.72
C VAL A 104 -9.19 8.44 13.12
N ARG A 105 -10.17 7.71 13.67
CA ARG A 105 -10.04 7.05 14.98
C ARG A 105 -9.02 5.91 14.96
N ASP A 106 -9.01 5.12 13.89
CA ASP A 106 -8.17 3.93 13.80
C ASP A 106 -6.74 4.26 13.31
N ALA A 107 -6.57 5.37 12.58
CA ALA A 107 -5.32 5.75 11.93
C ALA A 107 -4.11 5.78 12.88
N PRO A 108 -4.16 6.35 14.11
CA PRO A 108 -3.00 6.39 14.98
C PRO A 108 -2.42 5.01 15.27
N ALA A 109 -3.27 4.02 15.59
CA ALA A 109 -2.83 2.66 15.88
C ALA A 109 -2.18 2.00 14.66
N PHE A 110 -2.79 2.13 13.47
CA PHE A 110 -2.24 1.59 12.24
C PHE A 110 -0.91 2.24 11.85
N ILE A 111 -0.81 3.57 12.02
CA ILE A 111 0.40 4.32 11.69
C ILE A 111 1.54 3.92 12.62
N SER A 112 1.32 3.90 13.94
CA SER A 112 2.33 3.49 14.92
C SER A 112 2.88 2.08 14.64
N MET A 113 1.99 1.10 14.44
CA MET A 113 2.39 -0.27 14.11
C MET A 113 3.23 -0.35 12.83
N ARG A 114 2.88 0.45 11.80
CA ARG A 114 3.62 0.47 10.54
C ARG A 114 5.02 1.07 10.70
N TRP A 115 5.16 2.14 11.47
CA TRP A 115 6.46 2.72 11.77
C TRP A 115 7.35 1.76 12.55
N GLU A 116 6.79 1.07 13.56
CA GLU A 116 7.53 0.06 14.32
C GLU A 116 8.02 -1.09 13.42
N ALA A 117 7.16 -1.58 12.52
CA ALA A 117 7.54 -2.62 11.56
C ALA A 117 8.65 -2.14 10.61
N GLU A 118 8.57 -0.91 10.12
CA GLU A 118 9.58 -0.33 9.23
C GLU A 118 10.93 -0.16 9.95
N GLU A 119 10.94 0.30 11.20
CA GLU A 119 12.17 0.45 11.99
C GLU A 119 12.80 -0.91 12.33
N GLN A 120 12.00 -1.92 12.64
CA GLN A 120 12.50 -3.30 12.83
C GLN A 120 13.10 -3.86 11.54
N GLU A 121 12.46 -3.61 10.40
CA GLU A 121 12.97 -4.03 9.10
C GLU A 121 14.31 -3.34 8.80
N LYS A 122 14.43 -2.03 9.01
CA LYS A 122 15.70 -1.31 8.85
C LYS A 122 16.80 -1.86 9.77
N ALA A 123 16.48 -2.10 11.03
CA ALA A 123 17.43 -2.62 12.01
C ALA A 123 17.92 -4.02 11.64
N SER A 124 17.01 -4.89 11.18
CA SER A 124 17.37 -6.25 10.72
C SER A 124 18.22 -6.22 9.46
N ARG A 125 17.89 -5.38 8.47
CA ARG A 125 18.70 -5.18 7.26
C ARG A 125 20.12 -4.74 7.61
N MET A 126 20.26 -3.74 8.48
CA MET A 126 21.57 -3.26 8.94
C MET A 126 22.37 -4.36 9.66
N ARG A 127 21.74 -5.14 10.54
CA ARG A 127 22.40 -6.26 11.22
C ARG A 127 22.88 -7.33 10.24
N ASN A 128 22.07 -7.65 9.23
CA ASN A 128 22.43 -8.63 8.21
C ASN A 128 23.60 -8.13 7.35
N GLU A 129 23.59 -6.87 6.92
CA GLU A 129 24.70 -6.27 6.17
C GLU A 129 26.01 -6.28 6.98
N VAL A 130 25.96 -5.95 8.27
CA VAL A 130 27.13 -6.01 9.16
C VAL A 130 27.62 -7.45 9.31
N HIS A 131 26.72 -8.41 9.50
CA HIS A 131 27.06 -9.82 9.59
C HIS A 131 27.75 -10.32 8.32
N GLU A 132 27.22 -9.98 7.14
CA GLU A 132 27.82 -10.33 5.84
C GLU A 132 29.20 -9.71 5.63
N ARG A 133 29.43 -8.47 6.06
CA ARG A 133 30.73 -7.78 5.91
C ARG A 133 31.79 -8.21 6.92
N ILE A 134 31.39 -8.63 8.13
CA ILE A 134 32.30 -9.06 9.19
C ILE A 134 32.63 -10.56 9.08
N SER A 135 31.72 -11.38 8.54
CA SER A 135 31.89 -12.83 8.36
C SER A 135 33.20 -13.27 7.69
N PRO A 136 33.75 -12.57 6.67
CA PRO A 136 35.05 -12.91 6.09
C PRO A 136 36.25 -12.64 7.02
N PHE A 137 36.12 -11.73 7.99
CA PHE A 137 37.22 -11.32 8.86
C PHE A 137 37.35 -12.22 10.11
N VAL A 138 36.23 -12.75 10.61
CA VAL A 138 36.24 -13.60 11.83
C VAL A 138 36.79 -15.01 11.58
N SER A 139 36.74 -15.50 10.33
CA SER A 139 37.29 -16.83 9.97
C SER A 139 38.82 -16.86 9.86
N LEU A 140 39.51 -15.72 9.87
CA LEU A 140 40.98 -15.65 9.79
C LEU A 140 41.67 -15.49 11.17
N GLY A 141 40.91 -15.25 12.23
CA GLY A 141 41.43 -14.92 13.57
C GLY A 141 41.55 -16.09 14.54
N SER A 142 41.05 -17.28 14.21
CA SER A 142 41.11 -18.45 15.08
C SER A 142 42.19 -19.45 14.63
N ASN A 143 43.45 -19.07 14.83
CA ASN A 143 44.54 -20.04 15.00
C ASN A 143 44.82 -20.20 16.50
N PRO A 144 44.15 -21.12 17.22
CA PRO A 144 44.69 -21.58 18.49
C PRO A 144 45.87 -22.50 18.17
N SER A 145 47.09 -22.01 18.38
CA SER A 145 48.28 -22.86 18.46
C SER A 145 48.07 -23.90 19.56
N LEU A 146 47.80 -25.13 19.12
CA LEU A 146 47.57 -26.31 19.94
C LEU A 146 48.87 -26.67 20.68
N SER A 147 48.92 -26.39 21.98
CA SER A 147 49.83 -27.06 22.92
C SER A 147 49.01 -28.17 23.58
N GLN A 148 49.38 -29.42 23.33
CA GLN A 148 48.70 -30.61 23.83
C GLN A 148 48.80 -30.75 25.35
N ASP A 149 47.67 -31.18 25.92
CA ASP A 149 47.49 -32.09 27.05
C ASP A 149 48.43 -32.03 28.26
N GLY A 150 47.77 -31.84 29.41
CA GLY A 150 48.20 -32.31 30.71
C GLY A 150 47.13 -32.11 31.78
N THR A 151 46.10 -32.99 31.77
CA THR A 151 45.18 -33.31 32.90
C THR A 151 44.28 -32.14 33.38
N ASP A 152 43.02 -32.29 33.79
CA ASP A 152 42.35 -33.41 34.41
C ASP A 152 40.83 -33.13 34.47
N SER A 153 40.04 -34.22 34.50
CA SER A 153 38.77 -34.36 35.23
C SER A 153 37.63 -33.34 35.04
N CYS A 154 36.53 -33.77 34.38
CA CYS A 154 35.25 -34.12 35.04
C CYS A 154 34.03 -33.97 34.12
N ASN A 155 33.53 -35.12 33.63
CA ASN A 155 32.12 -35.55 33.62
C ASN A 155 31.01 -34.57 33.14
N ARG A 156 30.35 -34.84 32.00
CA ARG A 156 29.16 -35.72 31.91
C ARG A 156 28.63 -35.81 30.48
N ARG A 157 28.55 -37.06 29.99
CA ARG A 157 27.93 -37.48 28.74
C ARG A 157 26.42 -37.16 28.70
N GLN A 158 25.99 -36.63 27.55
CA GLN A 158 24.97 -37.15 26.60
C GLN A 158 23.62 -37.63 27.20
N LEU A 159 22.44 -37.50 26.58
CA LEU A 159 22.05 -37.56 25.17
C LEU A 159 20.54 -37.24 25.14
N LEU A 160 19.97 -36.67 24.07
CA LEU A 160 18.79 -37.25 23.38
C LEU A 160 18.42 -36.41 22.13
N VAL A 161 18.92 -36.84 20.96
CA VAL A 161 18.19 -37.50 19.86
C VAL A 161 17.60 -36.52 18.84
N ALA A 162 18.25 -36.46 17.67
CA ALA A 162 17.59 -36.18 16.40
C ALA A 162 17.90 -37.34 15.44
N LYS A 163 16.86 -38.06 15.04
CA LYS A 163 16.84 -38.92 13.84
C LYS A 163 15.63 -38.48 13.03
N ARG A 164 15.87 -37.85 11.88
CA ARG A 164 15.01 -37.95 10.69
C ARG A 164 15.88 -37.80 9.44
N GLN A 165 16.06 -38.98 8.83
CA GLN A 165 16.41 -39.32 7.45
C GLN A 165 17.73 -38.79 6.88
#